data_AF-A0A3T1XK65-F1
#
_entry.id   AF-A0A3T1XK65-F1
#
_cell.length_a   1.000
_cell.length_b   1.000
_cell.length_c   1.000
_cell.angle_alpha   90.00
_cell.angle_beta   90.00
_cell.angle_gamma   90.00
#
_symmetry.space_group_name_H-M   'P 1'
#
loop_
_entity.id
_entity.type
_entity.pdbx_description
1 polymer ?
#
loop_
_entity_poly.entity_id
_entity_poly.type
_entity_poly.pdbx_seq_one_letter_code
_entity_poly.pdbx_strand_id
1 'polypeptide(L)'
;GDSESESPLEKVIIRDNYYQETPSLTNISRMFTLCRKLSELDVSGLNTSSVTKMDTIFSNANSLKELDVSHFDTSSVTDMSSMFAACNSLEELDVSNFDTSSVTNMKYMLSGLHLKKLDVSNFDTSSVNNMLHMFYVCNNLEELDLSNFDTSSVTNMFAMFAYCTSLKEIDVSNFDTSSVTTMSAMFFECSSLEALDLSNFDTSSVTTMASMFENSTALKSLYLDNFTDAASMTDMFKGTTSLTYLFVSHNLSTFNRLENTSWYDEKNWVQFSNLSQLQTYHRKQSEPTGYRKGAFLSLTMDAMGGEFEDAEEQKVQNKVSGEYWEEIVPVKEDYYFDGWYLDQNFTNKFDFSLPAAVSTTIYAKWVENYTVIIPASISLNEATELKVEGINRGSKALSVGLNRLATSVSESNELTLANTADTTVQCSAPLSWDGSENNPEKAILTLAPGSEITEGDAVMAIEAPENIQAGKYTGNLVFSINYE
;
A
#
# COMPACT_ATOMS: atom_id res chain seq x y z
N GLY A 1 5.42 -51.25 -20.39
CA GLY A 1 4.14 -51.55 -21.07
C GLY A 1 3.96 -50.61 -22.25
N ASP A 2 3.54 -51.12 -23.39
CA ASP A 2 3.16 -50.34 -24.59
C ASP A 2 1.71 -50.57 -25.02
N SER A 3 0.89 -51.20 -24.17
CA SER A 3 -0.55 -51.33 -24.40
C SER A 3 -1.32 -50.56 -23.36
N GLU A 4 -2.32 -49.79 -23.80
CA GLU A 4 -3.37 -49.13 -23.00
C GLU A 4 -4.20 -50.10 -22.12
N SER A 5 -3.80 -51.37 -22.04
CA SER A 5 -4.38 -52.37 -21.14
C SER A 5 -3.81 -52.20 -19.73
N GLU A 6 -4.68 -51.95 -18.74
CA GLU A 6 -4.29 -51.88 -17.33
C GLU A 6 -3.48 -53.12 -16.92
N SER A 7 -2.30 -52.90 -16.34
CA SER A 7 -1.48 -53.98 -15.80
C SER A 7 -2.21 -54.63 -14.62
N PRO A 8 -2.32 -55.98 -14.56
CA PRO A 8 -2.91 -56.68 -13.43
C PRO A 8 -1.97 -56.80 -12.23
N LEU A 9 -0.76 -56.20 -12.28
CA LEU A 9 0.21 -56.29 -11.20
C LEU A 9 -0.33 -55.62 -9.94
N GLU A 10 -0.46 -56.41 -8.87
CA GLU A 10 -0.90 -55.95 -7.54
C GLU A 10 0.26 -55.82 -6.55
N LYS A 11 1.28 -56.67 -6.70
CA LYS A 11 2.45 -56.77 -5.82
C LYS A 11 3.72 -57.09 -6.60
N VAL A 12 4.79 -56.35 -6.34
CA VAL A 12 6.13 -56.62 -6.90
C VAL A 12 7.19 -56.47 -5.82
N ILE A 13 8.13 -57.42 -5.77
CA ILE A 13 9.30 -57.37 -4.88
C ILE A 13 10.53 -57.65 -5.74
N ILE A 14 11.44 -56.67 -5.84
CA ILE A 14 12.73 -56.81 -6.51
C ILE A 14 13.80 -57.14 -5.47
N ARG A 15 14.42 -58.32 -5.61
CA ARG A 15 15.45 -58.81 -4.66
C ARG A 15 16.88 -58.48 -5.11
N ASP A 16 17.17 -58.60 -6.40
CA ASP A 16 18.37 -58.07 -7.03
C ASP A 16 18.13 -57.80 -8.52
N ASN A 17 18.96 -56.95 -9.11
CA ASN A 17 19.11 -56.78 -10.57
C ASN A 17 20.58 -56.88 -11.04
N TYR A 18 21.46 -57.48 -10.24
CA TYR A 18 22.90 -57.58 -10.49
C TYR A 18 23.29 -59.00 -10.92
N TYR A 19 23.52 -59.18 -12.22
CA TYR A 19 24.06 -60.43 -12.78
C TYR A 19 25.44 -60.16 -13.40
N GLN A 20 26.43 -61.02 -13.08
CA GLN A 20 27.84 -60.81 -13.46
C GLN A 20 28.08 -60.62 -14.98
N GLU A 21 27.18 -61.12 -15.82
CA GLU A 21 27.29 -61.07 -17.29
C GLU A 21 26.30 -60.08 -17.94
N THR A 22 25.45 -59.40 -17.16
CA THR A 22 24.50 -58.41 -17.71
C THR A 22 25.12 -57.02 -17.77
N PRO A 23 24.92 -56.26 -18.87
CA PRO A 23 25.23 -54.84 -18.90
C PRO A 23 24.56 -54.11 -17.74
N SER A 24 25.22 -53.08 -17.20
CA SER A 24 24.63 -52.24 -16.16
C SER A 24 23.26 -51.72 -16.59
N LEU A 25 22.30 -51.71 -15.68
CA LEU A 25 20.96 -51.20 -15.92
C LEU A 25 21.03 -49.68 -16.07
N THR A 26 20.97 -49.18 -17.31
CA THR A 26 21.06 -47.74 -17.58
C THR A 26 19.71 -47.05 -17.78
N ASN A 27 18.64 -47.83 -17.97
CA ASN A 27 17.31 -47.33 -18.30
C ASN A 27 16.27 -48.18 -17.59
N ILE A 28 15.51 -47.56 -16.69
CA ILE A 28 14.35 -48.15 -16.01
C ILE A 28 13.07 -47.40 -16.33
N SER A 29 13.09 -46.63 -17.41
CA SER A 29 11.96 -45.86 -17.87
C SER A 29 10.76 -46.78 -18.03
N ARG A 30 9.63 -46.29 -17.53
CA ARG A 30 8.33 -46.95 -17.61
C ARG A 30 8.21 -48.34 -16.95
N MET A 31 9.09 -48.69 -16.01
CA MET A 31 9.10 -50.02 -15.37
C MET A 31 7.76 -50.38 -14.70
N PHE A 32 7.14 -49.44 -13.99
CA PHE A 32 5.85 -49.61 -13.30
C PHE A 32 4.76 -48.65 -13.82
N THR A 33 4.94 -48.08 -15.01
CA THR A 33 3.93 -47.21 -15.63
C THR A 33 2.59 -47.93 -15.78
N LEU A 34 1.51 -47.21 -15.47
CA LEU A 34 0.11 -47.71 -15.59
C LEU A 34 -0.16 -48.97 -14.75
N CYS A 35 0.67 -49.27 -13.75
CA CYS A 35 0.39 -50.32 -12.77
C CYS A 35 -0.62 -49.83 -11.72
N ARG A 36 -1.84 -49.50 -12.17
CA ARG A 36 -2.89 -48.86 -11.36
C ARG A 36 -3.34 -49.68 -10.16
N LYS A 37 -3.17 -51.00 -10.20
CA LYS A 37 -3.52 -51.94 -9.11
C LYS A 37 -2.35 -52.25 -8.18
N LEU A 38 -1.15 -51.74 -8.47
CA LEU A 38 0.05 -52.00 -7.67
C LEU A 38 -0.11 -51.34 -6.30
N SER A 39 -0.22 -52.17 -5.27
CA SER A 39 -0.48 -51.74 -3.90
C SER A 39 0.69 -52.04 -2.96
N GLU A 40 1.55 -52.99 -3.33
CA GLU A 40 2.78 -53.32 -2.60
C GLU A 40 3.96 -53.37 -3.58
N LEU A 41 4.96 -52.52 -3.35
CA LEU A 41 6.15 -52.42 -4.18
C LEU A 41 7.39 -52.32 -3.30
N ASP A 42 8.29 -53.29 -3.44
CA ASP A 42 9.63 -53.26 -2.84
C ASP A 42 10.68 -53.20 -3.95
N VAL A 43 11.37 -52.07 -4.06
CA VAL A 43 12.46 -51.80 -5.02
C VAL A 43 13.84 -51.76 -4.36
N SER A 44 13.97 -52.19 -3.10
CA SER A 44 15.24 -52.13 -2.35
C SER A 44 16.37 -52.93 -3.00
N GLY A 45 16.04 -53.99 -3.75
CA GLY A 45 17.01 -54.78 -4.52
C GLY A 45 17.44 -54.17 -5.86
N LEU A 46 16.91 -53.00 -6.26
CA LEU A 46 17.23 -52.38 -7.54
C LEU A 46 18.51 -51.53 -7.41
N ASN A 47 19.62 -52.00 -7.96
CA ASN A 47 20.81 -51.17 -8.13
C ASN A 47 20.58 -50.14 -9.23
N THR A 48 20.55 -48.85 -8.87
CA THR A 48 20.34 -47.74 -9.80
C THR A 48 21.60 -46.92 -10.10
N SER A 49 22.79 -47.32 -9.64
CA SER A 49 24.01 -46.51 -9.71
C SER A 49 24.53 -46.21 -11.13
N SER A 50 23.99 -46.88 -12.15
CA SER A 50 24.31 -46.64 -13.57
C SER A 50 23.11 -46.15 -14.37
N VAL A 51 21.96 -45.93 -13.73
CA VAL A 51 20.72 -45.52 -14.37
C VAL A 51 20.83 -44.06 -14.79
N THR A 52 20.58 -43.78 -16.07
CA THR A 52 20.57 -42.42 -16.62
C THR A 52 19.16 -41.95 -16.98
N LYS A 53 18.19 -42.87 -17.09
CA LYS A 53 16.79 -42.59 -17.39
C LYS A 53 15.84 -43.26 -16.39
N MET A 54 15.06 -42.44 -15.69
CA MET A 54 14.03 -42.86 -14.74
C MET A 54 12.64 -42.32 -15.11
N ASP A 55 12.46 -41.89 -16.37
CA ASP A 55 11.21 -41.28 -16.79
C ASP A 55 10.02 -42.24 -16.66
N THR A 56 8.92 -41.71 -16.15
CA THR A 56 7.62 -42.39 -16.06
C THR A 56 7.62 -43.65 -15.18
N ILE A 57 8.70 -43.96 -14.44
CA ILE A 57 8.88 -45.26 -13.77
C ILE A 57 7.69 -45.66 -12.89
N PHE A 58 7.12 -44.75 -12.08
CA PHE A 58 5.96 -45.01 -11.23
C PHE A 58 4.66 -44.37 -11.74
N SER A 59 4.66 -43.75 -12.91
CA SER A 59 3.50 -42.97 -13.36
C SER A 59 2.22 -43.81 -13.39
N ASN A 60 1.12 -43.24 -12.87
CA ASN A 60 -0.18 -43.88 -12.75
C ASN A 60 -0.18 -45.17 -11.89
N ALA A 61 0.73 -45.30 -10.91
CA ALA A 61 0.65 -46.31 -9.86
C ALA A 61 -0.39 -45.92 -8.79
N ASN A 62 -1.66 -45.77 -9.21
CA ASN A 62 -2.73 -45.14 -8.42
C ASN A 62 -3.13 -45.88 -7.14
N SER A 63 -2.74 -47.14 -6.93
CA SER A 63 -3.05 -47.89 -5.70
C SER A 63 -1.89 -47.90 -4.69
N LEU A 64 -0.75 -47.31 -5.04
CA LEU A 64 0.43 -47.31 -4.20
C LEU A 64 0.30 -46.24 -3.12
N LYS A 65 0.33 -46.66 -1.85
CA LYS A 65 0.22 -45.79 -0.67
C LYS A 65 1.56 -45.42 -0.06
N GLU A 66 2.50 -46.35 -0.11
CA GLU A 66 3.85 -46.24 0.42
C GLU A 66 4.85 -46.62 -0.68
N LEU A 67 5.95 -45.89 -0.77
CA LEU A 67 7.01 -46.13 -1.74
C LEU A 67 8.35 -45.69 -1.15
N ASP A 68 9.22 -46.67 -0.88
CA ASP A 68 10.59 -46.41 -0.43
C ASP A 68 11.55 -46.31 -1.62
N VAL A 69 12.10 -45.11 -1.83
CA VAL A 69 13.14 -44.79 -2.84
C VAL A 69 14.46 -44.34 -2.21
N SER A 70 14.63 -44.54 -0.90
CA SER A 70 15.81 -44.08 -0.15
C SER A 70 17.12 -44.73 -0.63
N HIS A 71 17.03 -45.90 -1.25
CA HIS A 71 18.17 -46.64 -1.81
C HIS A 71 18.54 -46.23 -3.24
N PHE A 72 17.79 -45.35 -3.89
CA PHE A 72 18.10 -44.91 -5.24
C PHE A 72 19.34 -44.01 -5.24
N ASP A 73 20.35 -44.41 -6.00
CA ASP A 73 21.40 -43.52 -6.50
C ASP A 73 20.89 -42.86 -7.78
N THR A 74 20.69 -41.54 -7.73
CA THR A 74 20.20 -40.73 -8.85
C THR A 74 21.27 -39.82 -9.47
N SER A 75 22.51 -39.89 -9.01
CA SER A 75 23.60 -38.97 -9.40
C SER A 75 23.90 -38.94 -10.91
N SER A 76 23.61 -40.05 -11.60
CA SER A 76 23.78 -40.22 -13.05
C SER A 76 22.49 -39.99 -13.87
N VAL A 77 21.35 -39.73 -13.21
CA VAL A 77 20.06 -39.59 -13.87
C VAL A 77 19.97 -38.24 -14.56
N THR A 78 19.55 -38.25 -15.83
CA THR A 78 19.43 -37.05 -16.67
C THR A 78 17.98 -36.71 -17.03
N ASP A 79 17.07 -37.69 -16.93
CA ASP A 79 15.64 -37.55 -17.22
C ASP A 79 14.81 -38.20 -16.10
N MET A 80 14.08 -37.36 -15.35
CA MET A 80 13.11 -37.74 -14.30
C MET A 80 11.68 -37.39 -14.70
N SER A 81 11.43 -37.19 -16.00
CA SER A 81 10.11 -36.74 -16.44
C SER A 81 9.01 -37.73 -16.08
N SER A 82 7.90 -37.22 -15.57
CA SER A 82 6.74 -38.01 -15.13
C SER A 82 7.04 -39.10 -14.09
N MET A 83 8.19 -39.06 -13.38
CA MET A 83 8.63 -40.15 -12.50
C MET A 83 7.55 -40.60 -11.51
N PHE A 84 6.86 -39.66 -10.88
CA PHE A 84 5.77 -39.89 -9.93
C PHE A 84 4.40 -39.40 -10.43
N ALA A 85 4.26 -39.11 -11.73
CA ALA A 85 3.05 -38.49 -12.27
C ALA A 85 1.80 -39.35 -11.99
N ALA A 86 0.77 -38.72 -11.41
CA ALA A 86 -0.49 -39.32 -11.00
C ALA A 86 -0.35 -40.47 -9.97
N CYS A 87 0.67 -40.45 -9.11
CA CYS A 87 0.73 -41.33 -7.92
C CYS A 87 -0.14 -40.77 -6.78
N ASN A 88 -1.43 -40.58 -7.05
CA ASN A 88 -2.36 -39.82 -6.22
C ASN A 88 -2.83 -40.52 -4.92
N SER A 89 -2.42 -41.77 -4.68
CA SER A 89 -2.69 -42.47 -3.42
C SER A 89 -1.50 -42.50 -2.45
N LEU A 90 -0.32 -42.00 -2.87
CA LEU A 90 0.83 -41.89 -1.97
C LEU A 90 0.46 -41.00 -0.78
N GLU A 91 0.74 -41.50 0.42
CA GLU A 91 0.47 -40.78 1.68
C GLU A 91 1.66 -39.91 2.10
N GLU A 92 2.87 -40.34 1.72
CA GLU A 92 4.13 -39.63 1.87
C GLU A 92 5.09 -39.97 0.71
N LEU A 93 6.10 -39.13 0.50
CA LEU A 93 7.17 -39.38 -0.47
C LEU A 93 8.44 -38.68 0.02
N ASP A 94 9.46 -39.45 0.37
CA ASP A 94 10.79 -38.94 0.72
C ASP A 94 11.70 -38.98 -0.52
N VAL A 95 12.16 -37.80 -0.94
CA VAL A 95 13.12 -37.61 -2.05
C VAL A 95 14.41 -36.94 -1.59
N SER A 96 14.66 -36.90 -0.29
CA SER A 96 15.83 -36.21 0.30
C SER A 96 17.16 -36.80 -0.14
N ASN A 97 17.20 -38.08 -0.56
CA ASN A 97 18.38 -38.75 -1.09
C ASN A 97 18.65 -38.46 -2.57
N PHE A 98 17.75 -37.75 -3.28
CA PHE A 98 17.90 -37.53 -4.71
C PHE A 98 19.00 -36.48 -4.97
N ASP A 99 20.02 -36.90 -5.70
CA ASP A 99 20.93 -36.02 -6.40
C ASP A 99 20.32 -35.68 -7.77
N THR A 100 19.95 -34.42 -7.98
CA THR A 100 19.34 -33.93 -9.22
C THR A 100 20.27 -33.07 -10.06
N SER A 101 21.55 -32.92 -9.69
CA SER A 101 22.47 -31.96 -10.35
C SER A 101 22.69 -32.25 -11.85
N SER A 102 22.52 -33.53 -12.24
CA SER A 102 22.64 -34.01 -13.62
C SER A 102 21.31 -34.00 -14.40
N VAL A 103 20.19 -33.72 -13.73
CA VAL A 103 18.85 -33.81 -14.33
C VAL A 103 18.60 -32.59 -15.20
N THR A 104 18.18 -32.84 -16.44
CA THR A 104 17.90 -31.77 -17.42
C THR A 104 16.39 -31.62 -17.71
N ASN A 105 15.60 -32.65 -17.39
CA ASN A 105 14.18 -32.72 -17.71
C ASN A 105 13.36 -33.20 -16.50
N MET A 106 12.52 -32.31 -15.96
CA MET A 106 11.62 -32.57 -14.83
C MET A 106 10.13 -32.41 -15.21
N LYS A 107 9.80 -32.43 -16.51
CA LYS A 107 8.40 -32.28 -16.96
C LYS A 107 7.50 -33.31 -16.26
N TYR A 108 6.34 -32.87 -15.76
CA TYR A 108 5.36 -33.71 -15.04
C TYR A 108 5.89 -34.51 -13.84
N MET A 109 7.13 -34.32 -13.37
CA MET A 109 7.79 -35.24 -12.42
C MET A 109 6.94 -35.53 -11.18
N LEU A 110 6.30 -34.48 -10.64
CA LEU A 110 5.50 -34.51 -9.41
C LEU A 110 4.01 -34.22 -9.67
N SER A 111 3.56 -34.26 -10.94
CA SER A 111 2.20 -33.92 -11.32
C SER A 111 1.18 -34.89 -10.70
N GLY A 112 0.07 -34.37 -10.17
CA GLY A 112 -1.04 -35.17 -9.68
C GLY A 112 -0.75 -35.93 -8.39
N LEU A 113 0.27 -35.52 -7.64
CA LEU A 113 0.46 -35.96 -6.26
C LEU A 113 -0.59 -35.30 -5.36
N HIS A 114 -1.21 -36.07 -4.48
CA HIS A 114 -2.22 -35.57 -3.53
C HIS A 114 -1.65 -35.37 -2.12
N LEU A 115 -0.33 -35.14 -2.03
CA LEU A 115 0.38 -34.85 -0.79
C LEU A 115 0.06 -33.44 -0.31
N LYS A 116 -0.04 -33.26 1.02
CA LYS A 116 -0.20 -31.93 1.64
C LYS A 116 1.10 -31.14 1.69
N LYS A 117 2.22 -31.84 1.82
CA LYS A 117 3.58 -31.31 1.94
C LYS A 117 4.51 -32.22 1.14
N LEU A 118 5.53 -31.62 0.53
CA LEU A 118 6.59 -32.32 -0.16
C LEU A 118 7.88 -31.51 0.03
N ASP A 119 8.91 -32.14 0.57
CA ASP A 119 10.22 -31.51 0.69
C ASP A 119 11.01 -31.72 -0.61
N VAL A 120 11.32 -30.62 -1.29
CA VAL A 120 12.15 -30.58 -2.50
C VAL A 120 13.39 -29.71 -2.31
N SER A 121 13.74 -29.39 -1.05
CA SER A 121 14.84 -28.48 -0.72
C SER A 121 16.21 -28.99 -1.17
N ASN A 122 16.38 -30.29 -1.37
CA ASN A 122 17.63 -30.89 -1.87
C ASN A 122 17.78 -30.83 -3.41
N PHE A 123 16.77 -30.37 -4.16
CA PHE A 123 16.83 -30.39 -5.62
C PHE A 123 17.78 -29.30 -6.12
N ASP A 124 18.88 -29.70 -6.75
CA ASP A 124 19.66 -28.86 -7.64
C ASP A 124 18.99 -28.84 -9.02
N THR A 125 18.43 -27.69 -9.40
CA THR A 125 17.74 -27.49 -10.68
C THR A 125 18.55 -26.70 -11.70
N SER A 126 19.82 -26.39 -11.43
CA SER A 126 20.66 -25.53 -12.28
C SER A 126 20.83 -26.04 -13.73
N SER A 127 20.76 -27.36 -13.91
CA SER A 127 20.83 -28.04 -15.22
C SER A 127 19.47 -28.24 -15.90
N VAL A 128 18.36 -27.97 -15.21
CA VAL A 128 17.00 -28.27 -15.69
C VAL A 128 16.59 -27.21 -16.72
N ASN A 129 16.18 -27.66 -17.91
CA ASN A 129 15.69 -26.76 -18.96
C ASN A 129 14.17 -26.86 -19.20
N ASN A 130 13.50 -27.84 -18.59
CA ASN A 130 12.08 -28.11 -18.79
C ASN A 130 11.37 -28.49 -17.48
N MET A 131 10.47 -27.61 -17.02
CA MET A 131 9.63 -27.77 -15.82
C MET A 131 8.13 -27.79 -16.16
N LEU A 132 7.78 -28.08 -17.42
CA LEU A 132 6.41 -28.17 -17.89
C LEU A 132 5.59 -29.10 -16.98
N HIS A 133 4.49 -28.58 -16.43
CA HIS A 133 3.58 -29.31 -15.54
C HIS A 133 4.22 -29.97 -14.30
N MET A 134 5.38 -29.51 -13.82
CA MET A 134 6.10 -30.18 -12.73
C MET A 134 5.23 -30.44 -11.49
N PHE A 135 4.38 -29.49 -11.08
CA PHE A 135 3.43 -29.59 -9.95
C PHE A 135 1.95 -29.53 -10.42
N TYR A 136 1.67 -29.90 -11.66
CA TYR A 136 0.32 -29.84 -12.22
C TYR A 136 -0.67 -30.74 -11.47
N VAL A 137 -1.82 -30.21 -11.03
CA VAL A 137 -2.90 -30.94 -10.33
C VAL A 137 -2.45 -31.48 -8.96
N CYS A 138 -1.49 -30.82 -8.31
CA CYS A 138 -1.18 -31.06 -6.90
C CYS A 138 -2.21 -30.40 -5.98
N ASN A 139 -3.47 -30.80 -6.11
CA ASN A 139 -4.64 -30.11 -5.53
C ASN A 139 -4.68 -30.06 -3.99
N ASN A 140 -3.97 -30.95 -3.31
CA ASN A 140 -3.88 -31.02 -1.84
C ASN A 140 -2.66 -30.31 -1.28
N LEU A 141 -1.72 -29.86 -2.13
CA LEU A 141 -0.48 -29.23 -1.69
C LEU A 141 -0.81 -27.88 -1.03
N GLU A 142 -0.45 -27.73 0.24
CA GLU A 142 -0.76 -26.54 1.05
C GLU A 142 0.44 -25.56 1.12
N GLU A 143 1.67 -26.10 1.08
CA GLU A 143 2.93 -25.35 1.13
C GLU A 143 3.98 -26.02 0.22
N LEU A 144 4.89 -25.22 -0.33
CA LEU A 144 6.00 -25.70 -1.15
C LEU A 144 7.16 -24.70 -1.06
N ASP A 145 8.32 -25.16 -0.57
CA ASP A 145 9.54 -24.35 -0.54
C ASP A 145 10.33 -24.55 -1.84
N LEU A 146 10.52 -23.46 -2.58
CA LEU A 146 11.25 -23.42 -3.86
C LEU A 146 12.51 -22.56 -3.78
N SER A 147 12.95 -22.17 -2.58
CA SER A 147 14.06 -21.22 -2.39
C SER A 147 15.39 -21.67 -2.99
N ASN A 148 15.62 -22.98 -3.15
CA ASN A 148 16.82 -23.54 -3.77
C ASN A 148 16.72 -23.75 -5.29
N PHE A 149 15.58 -23.46 -5.91
CA PHE A 149 15.42 -23.64 -7.36
C PHE A 149 16.22 -22.57 -8.10
N ASP A 150 17.17 -23.03 -8.93
CA ASP A 150 17.77 -22.23 -10.00
C ASP A 150 16.99 -22.50 -11.29
N THR A 151 16.32 -21.48 -11.82
CA THR A 151 15.52 -21.58 -13.06
C THR A 151 16.17 -20.89 -14.25
N SER A 152 17.42 -20.42 -14.14
CA SER A 152 18.11 -19.63 -15.18
C SER A 152 18.24 -20.37 -16.53
N SER A 153 18.29 -21.70 -16.49
CA SER A 153 18.33 -22.59 -17.67
C SER A 153 16.95 -23.00 -18.20
N VAL A 154 15.86 -22.70 -17.48
CA VAL A 154 14.51 -23.17 -17.81
C VAL A 154 13.92 -22.40 -18.98
N THR A 155 13.43 -23.13 -19.98
CA THR A 155 12.82 -22.53 -21.19
C THR A 155 11.30 -22.72 -21.25
N ASN A 156 10.74 -23.63 -20.46
CA ASN A 156 9.33 -24.01 -20.48
C ASN A 156 8.79 -24.23 -19.05
N MET A 157 7.81 -23.40 -18.65
CA MET A 157 7.09 -23.45 -17.38
C MET A 157 5.57 -23.59 -17.59
N PHE A 158 5.14 -24.13 -18.74
CA PHE A 158 3.72 -24.31 -19.07
C PHE A 158 3.00 -25.07 -17.95
N ALA A 159 1.94 -24.46 -17.41
CA ALA A 159 1.06 -25.02 -16.40
C ALA A 159 1.78 -25.67 -15.19
N MET A 160 2.92 -25.10 -14.78
CA MET A 160 3.77 -25.65 -13.70
C MET A 160 3.00 -25.85 -12.39
N PHE A 161 2.13 -24.89 -12.00
CA PHE A 161 1.34 -24.93 -10.77
C PHE A 161 -0.17 -25.03 -11.02
N ALA A 162 -0.62 -25.25 -12.26
CA ALA A 162 -2.05 -25.27 -12.56
C ALA A 162 -2.81 -26.32 -11.74
N TYR A 163 -3.98 -25.95 -11.25
CA TYR A 163 -4.84 -26.75 -10.37
C TYR A 163 -4.22 -27.10 -8.99
N CYS A 164 -3.23 -26.35 -8.51
CA CYS A 164 -2.81 -26.41 -7.10
C CYS A 164 -3.85 -25.68 -6.21
N THR A 165 -5.04 -26.25 -6.10
CA THR A 165 -6.21 -25.57 -5.52
C THR A 165 -6.12 -25.31 -4.02
N SER A 166 -5.22 -25.97 -3.29
CA SER A 166 -5.03 -25.77 -1.83
C SER A 166 -3.87 -24.83 -1.49
N LEU A 167 -3.06 -24.45 -2.49
CA LEU A 167 -1.89 -23.59 -2.30
C LEU A 167 -2.35 -22.15 -2.05
N LYS A 168 -1.97 -21.58 -0.90
CA LYS A 168 -2.40 -20.23 -0.47
C LYS A 168 -1.39 -19.15 -0.77
N GLU A 169 -0.12 -19.52 -0.76
CA GLU A 169 1.04 -18.69 -1.03
C GLU A 169 2.10 -19.51 -1.76
N ILE A 170 2.89 -18.85 -2.58
CA ILE A 170 4.06 -19.45 -3.22
C ILE A 170 5.10 -18.36 -3.42
N ASP A 171 6.31 -18.62 -2.93
CA ASP A 171 7.45 -17.74 -3.17
C ASP A 171 8.17 -18.18 -4.45
N VAL A 172 8.19 -17.29 -5.43
CA VAL A 172 8.89 -17.46 -6.71
C VAL A 172 9.87 -16.31 -6.97
N SER A 173 10.26 -15.58 -5.92
CA SER A 173 11.14 -14.42 -6.02
C SER A 173 12.57 -14.76 -6.47
N ASN A 174 12.99 -16.02 -6.31
CA ASN A 174 14.27 -16.55 -6.79
C ASN A 174 14.25 -17.00 -8.26
N PHE A 175 13.08 -17.05 -8.91
CA PHE A 175 13.01 -17.53 -10.29
C PHE A 175 13.64 -16.53 -11.25
N ASP A 176 14.62 -16.97 -12.02
CA ASP A 176 15.08 -16.32 -13.23
C ASP A 176 14.26 -16.84 -14.42
N THR A 177 13.44 -15.99 -15.02
CA THR A 177 12.59 -16.34 -16.17
C THR A 177 13.07 -15.77 -17.49
N SER A 178 14.28 -15.17 -17.55
CA SER A 178 14.80 -14.49 -18.74
C SER A 178 14.94 -15.41 -19.96
N SER A 179 15.15 -16.71 -19.73
CA SER A 179 15.24 -17.78 -20.74
C SER A 179 13.87 -18.42 -21.09
N VAL A 180 12.80 -18.11 -20.35
CA VAL A 180 11.50 -18.78 -20.51
C VAL A 180 10.78 -18.27 -21.76
N THR A 181 10.33 -19.21 -22.59
CA THR A 181 9.61 -18.90 -23.85
C THR A 181 8.11 -19.20 -23.77
N THR A 182 7.69 -20.05 -22.82
CA THR A 182 6.30 -20.47 -22.62
C THR A 182 5.97 -20.60 -21.13
N MET A 183 4.94 -19.88 -20.67
CA MET A 183 4.41 -19.95 -19.29
C MET A 183 2.87 -19.87 -19.27
N SER A 184 2.20 -20.28 -20.35
CA SER A 184 0.74 -20.34 -20.40
C SER A 184 0.22 -21.22 -19.25
N ALA A 185 -0.93 -20.81 -18.70
CA ALA A 185 -1.62 -21.51 -17.62
C ALA A 185 -0.79 -21.75 -16.35
N MET A 186 0.36 -21.10 -16.14
CA MET A 186 1.28 -21.40 -15.02
C MET A 186 0.57 -21.44 -13.66
N PHE A 187 -0.39 -20.55 -13.41
CA PHE A 187 -1.20 -20.46 -12.19
C PHE A 187 -2.70 -20.64 -12.46
N PHE A 188 -3.07 -21.40 -13.49
CA PHE A 188 -4.47 -21.67 -13.85
C PHE A 188 -5.21 -22.42 -12.73
N GLU A 189 -6.42 -21.98 -12.37
CA GLU A 189 -7.26 -22.59 -11.32
C GLU A 189 -6.56 -22.72 -9.95
N CYS A 190 -5.61 -21.83 -9.63
CA CYS A 190 -5.01 -21.74 -8.29
C CYS A 190 -5.98 -21.01 -7.34
N SER A 191 -7.12 -21.65 -7.06
CA SER A 191 -8.29 -21.02 -6.44
C SER A 191 -8.15 -20.63 -4.97
N SER A 192 -7.08 -21.03 -4.28
CA SER A 192 -6.76 -20.58 -2.90
C SER A 192 -5.64 -19.54 -2.82
N LEU A 193 -4.95 -19.24 -3.92
CA LEU A 193 -3.82 -18.32 -3.94
C LEU A 193 -4.32 -16.87 -3.79
N GLU A 194 -3.94 -16.18 -2.71
CA GLU A 194 -4.49 -14.86 -2.39
C GLU A 194 -3.66 -13.68 -2.91
N ALA A 195 -2.33 -13.84 -2.97
CA ALA A 195 -1.43 -12.83 -3.48
C ALA A 195 -0.31 -13.52 -4.26
N LEU A 196 0.18 -12.85 -5.31
CA LEU A 196 1.26 -13.37 -6.12
C LEU A 196 2.17 -12.23 -6.56
N ASP A 197 3.42 -12.30 -6.14
CA ASP A 197 4.47 -11.37 -6.54
C ASP A 197 5.31 -12.01 -7.65
N LEU A 198 5.21 -11.45 -8.86
CA LEU A 198 6.02 -11.82 -10.02
C LEU A 198 6.88 -10.64 -10.49
N SER A 199 7.21 -9.71 -9.58
CA SER A 199 8.00 -8.52 -9.90
C SER A 199 9.35 -8.87 -10.52
N ASN A 200 9.96 -9.99 -10.16
CA ASN A 200 11.22 -10.50 -10.71
C ASN A 200 11.11 -11.18 -12.08
N PHE A 201 9.90 -11.49 -12.58
CA PHE A 201 9.73 -12.22 -13.82
C PHE A 201 10.04 -11.34 -15.03
N ASP A 202 11.06 -11.70 -15.79
CA ASP A 202 11.30 -11.20 -17.14
C ASP A 202 10.48 -12.02 -18.15
N THR A 203 9.50 -11.39 -18.79
CA THR A 203 8.67 -12.04 -19.83
C THR A 203 9.03 -11.63 -21.25
N SER A 204 10.16 -10.93 -21.46
CA SER A 204 10.54 -10.38 -22.77
C SER A 204 10.74 -11.45 -23.86
N SER A 205 11.14 -12.66 -23.46
CA SER A 205 11.30 -13.84 -24.33
C SER A 205 10.02 -14.68 -24.47
N VAL A 206 8.96 -14.38 -23.71
CA VAL A 206 7.77 -15.22 -23.62
C VAL A 206 6.86 -15.02 -24.83
N THR A 207 6.55 -16.12 -25.51
CA THR A 207 5.66 -16.12 -26.68
C THR A 207 4.18 -16.24 -26.29
N THR A 208 3.87 -16.86 -25.15
CA THR A 208 2.49 -16.99 -24.67
C THR A 208 2.37 -17.05 -23.15
N MET A 209 1.38 -16.30 -22.64
CA MET A 209 0.89 -16.29 -21.25
C MET A 209 -0.63 -16.53 -21.22
N ALA A 210 -1.16 -17.27 -22.21
CA ALA A 210 -2.59 -17.58 -22.28
C ALA A 210 -3.06 -18.29 -21.00
N SER A 211 -4.21 -17.87 -20.48
CA SER A 211 -4.85 -18.43 -19.28
C SER A 211 -3.97 -18.46 -18.02
N MET A 212 -2.91 -17.64 -17.94
CA MET A 212 -1.91 -17.72 -16.86
C MET A 212 -2.51 -17.66 -15.45
N PHE A 213 -3.53 -16.82 -15.25
CA PHE A 213 -4.24 -16.66 -13.97
C PHE A 213 -5.73 -17.02 -14.08
N GLU A 214 -6.14 -17.71 -15.15
CA GLU A 214 -7.56 -17.99 -15.37
C GLU A 214 -8.14 -18.80 -14.20
N ASN A 215 -9.30 -18.36 -13.69
CA ASN A 215 -10.01 -18.93 -12.55
C ASN A 215 -9.23 -19.02 -11.22
N SER A 216 -8.18 -18.21 -11.04
CA SER A 216 -7.55 -17.98 -9.73
C SER A 216 -8.42 -17.03 -8.90
N THR A 217 -9.56 -17.56 -8.45
CA THR A 217 -10.70 -16.80 -7.91
C THR A 217 -10.43 -16.12 -6.56
N ALA A 218 -9.45 -16.59 -5.77
CA ALA A 218 -9.05 -15.95 -4.51
C ALA A 218 -7.98 -14.87 -4.66
N LEU A 219 -7.38 -14.71 -5.85
CA LEU A 219 -6.27 -13.79 -6.07
C LEU A 219 -6.74 -12.33 -5.89
N LYS A 220 -6.20 -11.64 -4.88
CA LYS A 220 -6.55 -10.25 -4.51
C LYS A 220 -5.51 -9.25 -5.01
N SER A 221 -4.23 -9.62 -4.97
CA SER A 221 -3.11 -8.74 -5.34
C SER A 221 -2.15 -9.46 -6.29
N LEU A 222 -1.73 -8.75 -7.33
CA LEU A 222 -0.82 -9.26 -8.34
C LEU A 222 0.19 -8.19 -8.78
N TYR A 223 1.48 -8.57 -8.82
CA TYR A 223 2.60 -7.69 -9.19
C TYR A 223 3.26 -8.22 -10.47
N LEU A 224 3.28 -7.39 -11.52
CA LEU A 224 3.70 -7.72 -12.90
C LEU A 224 4.69 -6.68 -13.43
N ASP A 225 5.65 -6.27 -12.60
CA ASP A 225 6.49 -5.09 -12.77
C ASP A 225 7.31 -5.09 -14.06
N ASN A 226 7.75 -6.26 -14.50
CA ASN A 226 8.64 -6.47 -15.66
C ASN A 226 7.95 -7.22 -16.82
N PHE A 227 6.62 -7.32 -16.80
CA PHE A 227 5.87 -8.01 -17.86
C PHE A 227 5.85 -7.21 -19.18
N THR A 228 5.76 -7.93 -20.28
CA THR A 228 5.65 -7.41 -21.66
C THR A 228 4.52 -8.14 -22.39
N ASP A 229 3.85 -7.46 -23.32
CA ASP A 229 2.83 -8.11 -24.16
C ASP A 229 3.43 -9.31 -24.94
N ALA A 230 2.93 -10.51 -24.67
CA ALA A 230 3.28 -11.73 -25.42
C ALA A 230 2.42 -11.90 -26.69
N ALA A 231 2.84 -12.76 -27.61
CA ALA A 231 2.10 -13.02 -28.85
C ALA A 231 0.69 -13.59 -28.60
N SER A 232 0.49 -14.34 -27.51
CA SER A 232 -0.83 -14.78 -27.06
C SER A 232 -0.99 -14.65 -25.56
N MET A 233 -2.02 -13.91 -25.13
CA MET A 233 -2.45 -13.73 -23.75
C MET A 233 -3.95 -13.96 -23.59
N THR A 234 -4.53 -14.81 -24.45
CA THR A 234 -5.96 -15.12 -24.41
C THR A 234 -6.37 -15.60 -23.02
N ASP A 235 -7.45 -15.04 -22.49
CA ASP A 235 -8.07 -15.40 -21.21
C ASP A 235 -7.15 -15.25 -19.98
N MET A 236 -6.02 -14.53 -20.08
CA MET A 236 -5.02 -14.39 -19.00
C MET A 236 -5.59 -14.05 -17.62
N PHE A 237 -6.57 -13.14 -17.55
CA PHE A 237 -7.22 -12.71 -16.30
C PHE A 237 -8.66 -13.21 -16.13
N LYS A 238 -9.15 -14.08 -17.01
CA LYS A 238 -10.55 -14.53 -16.98
C LYS A 238 -10.88 -15.21 -15.65
N GLY A 239 -11.99 -14.86 -15.02
CA GLY A 239 -12.38 -15.46 -13.74
C GLY A 239 -11.55 -15.05 -12.51
N THR A 240 -10.61 -14.10 -12.62
CA THR A 240 -9.88 -13.49 -11.48
C THR A 240 -10.75 -12.50 -10.69
N THR A 241 -11.93 -12.96 -10.24
CA THR A 241 -13.02 -12.10 -9.75
C THR A 241 -12.69 -11.30 -8.49
N SER A 242 -11.81 -11.83 -7.62
CA SER A 242 -11.39 -11.18 -6.37
C SER A 242 -10.23 -10.20 -6.51
N LEU A 243 -9.65 -10.03 -7.71
CA LEU A 243 -8.51 -9.14 -7.90
C LEU A 243 -8.93 -7.71 -7.56
N THR A 244 -8.22 -7.06 -6.64
CA THR A 244 -8.48 -5.69 -6.15
C THR A 244 -7.27 -4.79 -6.25
N TYR A 245 -6.08 -5.36 -6.38
CA TYR A 245 -4.84 -4.66 -6.62
C TYR A 245 -4.07 -5.31 -7.76
N LEU A 246 -3.58 -4.48 -8.68
CA LEU A 246 -2.83 -4.91 -9.85
C LEU A 246 -1.73 -3.88 -10.12
N PHE A 247 -0.47 -4.26 -9.91
CA PHE A 247 0.68 -3.43 -10.23
C PHE A 247 1.35 -3.97 -11.49
N VAL A 248 1.52 -3.13 -12.52
CA VAL A 248 1.85 -3.63 -13.86
C VAL A 248 2.84 -2.74 -14.58
N SER A 249 3.83 -3.37 -15.21
CA SER A 249 4.68 -2.80 -16.25
C SER A 249 3.92 -2.00 -17.31
N HIS A 250 4.48 -0.85 -17.69
CA HIS A 250 3.98 -0.07 -18.83
C HIS A 250 4.09 -0.80 -20.19
N ASN A 251 4.78 -1.94 -20.24
CA ASN A 251 4.94 -2.78 -21.44
C ASN A 251 3.86 -3.87 -21.60
N LEU A 252 2.91 -4.00 -20.65
CA LEU A 252 1.79 -4.95 -20.72
C LEU A 252 0.46 -4.21 -20.91
N SER A 253 -0.03 -4.09 -22.14
CA SER A 253 -1.14 -3.19 -22.49
C SER A 253 -2.51 -3.86 -22.66
N THR A 254 -2.56 -5.19 -22.70
CA THR A 254 -3.74 -5.91 -23.19
C THR A 254 -4.78 -6.22 -22.11
N PHE A 255 -4.39 -6.51 -20.86
CA PHE A 255 -5.31 -6.85 -19.75
C PHE A 255 -6.45 -7.82 -20.17
N ASN A 256 -6.10 -8.87 -20.90
CA ASN A 256 -7.09 -9.71 -21.59
C ASN A 256 -8.04 -10.36 -20.58
N ARG A 257 -9.35 -10.11 -20.77
CA ARG A 257 -10.43 -10.61 -19.90
C ARG A 257 -10.32 -10.20 -18.43
N LEU A 258 -9.63 -9.09 -18.14
CA LEU A 258 -9.66 -8.50 -16.81
C LEU A 258 -11.10 -8.06 -16.50
N GLU A 259 -11.73 -8.78 -15.57
CA GLU A 259 -13.10 -8.53 -15.16
C GLU A 259 -13.18 -7.34 -14.20
N ASN A 260 -14.38 -6.77 -14.13
CA ASN A 260 -14.76 -5.69 -13.21
C ASN A 260 -14.08 -4.34 -13.51
N THR A 261 -14.87 -3.37 -13.94
CA THR A 261 -14.37 -2.16 -14.59
C THR A 261 -14.14 -0.96 -13.69
N SER A 262 -14.39 -1.08 -12.39
CA SER A 262 -14.24 0.04 -11.43
C SER A 262 -12.79 0.15 -10.94
N TRP A 263 -11.84 0.24 -11.86
CA TRP A 263 -10.43 0.43 -11.50
C TRP A 263 -10.10 1.93 -11.44
N TYR A 264 -9.12 2.30 -10.64
CA TYR A 264 -8.48 3.61 -10.67
C TYR A 264 -6.97 3.49 -10.52
N ASP A 265 -6.24 4.45 -11.09
CA ASP A 265 -4.80 4.63 -10.86
C ASP A 265 -4.57 5.10 -9.42
N GLU A 266 -3.80 4.36 -8.62
CA GLU A 266 -3.57 4.69 -7.21
C GLU A 266 -2.70 5.93 -6.98
N LYS A 267 -1.84 6.28 -7.94
CA LYS A 267 -0.93 7.43 -7.86
C LYS A 267 -1.62 8.71 -8.30
N ASN A 268 -2.36 8.65 -9.41
CA ASN A 268 -2.97 9.82 -10.03
C ASN A 268 -4.48 9.96 -9.78
N TRP A 269 -5.09 8.98 -9.08
CA TRP A 269 -6.51 8.97 -8.74
C TRP A 269 -7.43 9.12 -9.97
N VAL A 270 -7.10 8.44 -11.06
CA VAL A 270 -7.89 8.48 -12.29
C VAL A 270 -8.82 7.27 -12.32
N GLN A 271 -10.14 7.51 -12.17
CA GLN A 271 -11.16 6.46 -12.23
C GLN A 271 -11.47 6.05 -13.68
N PHE A 272 -11.60 4.75 -13.92
CA PHE A 272 -12.04 4.18 -15.19
C PHE A 272 -13.43 3.58 -15.05
N SER A 273 -14.27 3.78 -16.08
CA SER A 273 -15.63 3.21 -16.14
C SER A 273 -15.66 1.87 -16.88
N ASN A 274 -14.65 1.59 -17.70
CA ASN A 274 -14.51 0.38 -18.50
C ASN A 274 -13.04 0.05 -18.79
N LEU A 275 -12.79 -1.20 -19.18
CA LEU A 275 -11.45 -1.71 -19.49
C LEU A 275 -10.76 -0.92 -20.62
N SER A 276 -11.53 -0.45 -21.61
CA SER A 276 -10.97 0.33 -22.74
C SER A 276 -10.38 1.67 -22.29
N GLN A 277 -11.02 2.35 -21.33
CA GLN A 277 -10.48 3.57 -20.71
C GLN A 277 -9.20 3.29 -19.92
N LEU A 278 -9.20 2.23 -19.09
CA LEU A 278 -8.01 1.81 -18.35
C LEU A 278 -6.84 1.52 -19.30
N GLN A 279 -7.07 0.71 -20.34
CA GLN A 279 -6.04 0.37 -21.33
C GLN A 279 -5.53 1.61 -22.08
N THR A 280 -6.42 2.53 -22.47
CA THR A 280 -6.04 3.76 -23.16
C THR A 280 -5.19 4.68 -22.28
N TYR A 281 -5.51 4.73 -20.98
CA TYR A 281 -4.74 5.47 -19.99
C TYR A 281 -3.38 4.81 -19.73
N HIS A 282 -3.37 3.48 -19.54
CA HIS A 282 -2.17 2.70 -19.24
C HIS A 282 -1.12 2.79 -20.34
N ARG A 283 -1.53 2.73 -21.62
CA ARG A 283 -0.61 2.88 -22.78
C ARG A 283 0.14 4.20 -22.85
N LYS A 284 -0.21 5.19 -22.02
CA LYS A 284 0.48 6.48 -21.95
C LYS A 284 1.48 6.56 -20.79
N GLN A 285 1.50 5.56 -19.91
CA GLN A 285 2.41 5.53 -18.77
C GLN A 285 3.81 5.18 -19.25
N SER A 286 4.83 5.74 -18.59
CA SER A 286 6.24 5.46 -18.86
C SER A 286 6.90 4.60 -17.78
N GLU A 287 6.17 4.28 -16.71
CA GLU A 287 6.64 3.55 -15.54
C GLU A 287 5.56 2.53 -15.12
N PRO A 288 5.94 1.45 -14.41
CA PRO A 288 4.95 0.56 -13.81
C PRO A 288 3.91 1.32 -12.99
N THR A 289 2.65 0.92 -13.11
CA THR A 289 1.50 1.62 -12.52
C THR A 289 0.67 0.67 -11.67
N GLY A 290 0.32 1.13 -10.47
CA GLY A 290 -0.58 0.45 -9.58
C GLY A 290 -2.04 0.85 -9.80
N TYR A 291 -2.89 -0.16 -9.96
CA TYR A 291 -4.33 0.00 -10.10
C TYR A 291 -5.03 -0.61 -8.90
N ARG A 292 -6.00 0.13 -8.36
CA ARG A 292 -6.88 -0.33 -7.29
C ARG A 292 -8.31 -0.43 -7.79
N LYS A 293 -9.04 -1.38 -7.25
CA LYS A 293 -10.45 -1.61 -7.58
C LYS A 293 -11.36 -0.95 -6.56
N GLY A 294 -12.44 -0.36 -7.04
CA GLY A 294 -13.42 0.39 -6.27
C GLY A 294 -13.48 1.85 -6.71
N ALA A 295 -13.94 2.69 -5.80
CA ALA A 295 -13.92 4.14 -5.95
C ALA A 295 -13.06 4.72 -4.83
N PHE A 296 -12.34 5.80 -5.14
CA PHE A 296 -11.74 6.66 -4.13
C PHE A 296 -12.71 7.78 -3.75
N LEU A 297 -12.49 8.37 -2.59
CA LEU A 297 -13.20 9.54 -2.11
C LEU A 297 -12.36 10.78 -2.38
N SER A 298 -13.03 11.91 -2.61
CA SER A 298 -12.38 13.20 -2.88
C SER A 298 -12.92 14.28 -1.94
N LEU A 299 -12.03 15.01 -1.27
CA LEU A 299 -12.34 16.17 -0.46
C LEU A 299 -11.81 17.42 -1.14
N THR A 300 -12.71 18.30 -1.59
CA THR A 300 -12.35 19.63 -2.09
C THR A 300 -12.43 20.64 -0.96
N MET A 301 -11.35 21.37 -0.71
CA MET A 301 -11.22 22.39 0.32
C MET A 301 -11.21 23.75 -0.35
N ASP A 302 -12.31 24.48 -0.26
CA ASP A 302 -12.48 25.80 -0.87
C ASP A 302 -12.13 26.91 0.12
N ALA A 303 -11.07 27.66 -0.16
CA ALA A 303 -10.55 28.69 0.72
C ALA A 303 -11.46 29.93 0.82
N MET A 304 -12.56 30.04 0.05
CA MET A 304 -13.56 31.10 0.15
C MET A 304 -12.93 32.52 0.17
N GLY A 305 -12.08 32.78 -0.83
CA GLY A 305 -11.35 34.04 -0.99
C GLY A 305 -10.15 34.22 -0.05
N GLY A 306 -9.68 33.14 0.58
CA GLY A 306 -8.30 33.00 1.04
C GLY A 306 -7.48 32.19 0.03
N GLU A 307 -6.23 31.92 0.36
CA GLU A 307 -5.27 31.24 -0.52
C GLU A 307 -4.45 30.21 0.28
N PHE A 308 -4.08 29.10 -0.36
CA PHE A 308 -3.10 28.15 0.16
C PHE A 308 -1.67 28.62 -0.14
N GLU A 309 -0.64 27.94 0.40
CA GLU A 309 0.77 28.33 0.25
C GLU A 309 1.24 28.46 -1.22
N ASP A 310 0.60 27.74 -2.13
CA ASP A 310 0.83 27.71 -3.58
C ASP A 310 -0.02 28.74 -4.35
N ALA A 311 -0.70 29.65 -3.65
CA ALA A 311 -1.63 30.65 -4.19
C ALA A 311 -2.86 30.04 -4.91
N GLU A 312 -3.18 28.77 -4.63
CA GLU A 312 -4.43 28.17 -5.07
C GLU A 312 -5.59 28.56 -4.13
N GLU A 313 -6.78 28.73 -4.69
CA GLU A 313 -8.01 28.98 -3.91
C GLU A 313 -8.71 27.68 -3.48
N GLN A 314 -8.33 26.54 -4.06
CA GLN A 314 -8.90 25.24 -3.75
C GLN A 314 -7.80 24.18 -3.64
N LYS A 315 -7.91 23.26 -2.68
CA LYS A 315 -7.10 22.04 -2.61
C LYS A 315 -7.95 20.80 -2.66
N VAL A 316 -7.45 19.76 -3.31
CA VAL A 316 -8.14 18.47 -3.42
C VAL A 316 -7.29 17.38 -2.79
N GLN A 317 -7.90 16.61 -1.90
CA GLN A 317 -7.34 15.37 -1.38
C GLN A 317 -8.14 14.19 -1.89
N ASN A 318 -7.46 13.10 -2.21
CA ASN A 318 -8.09 11.83 -2.54
C ASN A 318 -7.62 10.76 -1.55
N LYS A 319 -8.55 9.93 -1.08
CA LYS A 319 -8.31 8.88 -0.09
C LYS A 319 -9.17 7.66 -0.39
N VAL A 320 -8.78 6.49 0.12
CA VAL A 320 -9.69 5.34 0.15
C VAL A 320 -10.61 5.42 1.37
N SER A 321 -11.79 4.80 1.29
CA SER A 321 -12.72 4.81 2.42
C SER A 321 -12.09 4.23 3.68
N GLY A 322 -12.24 4.94 4.81
CA GLY A 322 -11.66 4.58 6.10
C GLY A 322 -10.36 5.31 6.46
N GLU A 323 -9.69 5.96 5.50
CA GLU A 323 -8.54 6.84 5.79
C GLU A 323 -8.98 8.20 6.33
N TYR A 324 -8.06 8.96 6.94
CA TYR A 324 -8.33 10.28 7.47
C TYR A 324 -7.89 11.38 6.50
N TRP A 325 -8.69 12.45 6.44
CA TRP A 325 -8.33 13.66 5.73
C TRP A 325 -7.28 14.45 6.51
N GLU A 326 -6.39 15.12 5.81
CA GLU A 326 -5.41 16.02 6.42
C GLU A 326 -5.99 17.43 6.46
N GLU A 327 -5.94 18.11 7.61
CA GLU A 327 -6.38 19.51 7.67
C GLU A 327 -5.29 20.42 7.11
N ILE A 328 -5.59 21.07 5.98
CA ILE A 328 -4.76 22.10 5.37
C ILE A 328 -5.43 23.45 5.65
N VAL A 329 -4.70 24.38 6.24
CA VAL A 329 -5.23 25.70 6.65
C VAL A 329 -4.77 26.77 5.64
N PRO A 330 -5.70 27.43 4.93
CA PRO A 330 -5.38 28.55 4.05
C PRO A 330 -5.11 29.82 4.87
N VAL A 331 -4.64 30.86 4.21
CA VAL A 331 -4.46 32.20 4.79
C VAL A 331 -5.31 33.22 4.05
N LYS A 332 -5.73 34.28 4.73
CA LYS A 332 -6.46 35.41 4.15
C LYS A 332 -6.06 36.69 4.86
N GLU A 333 -5.63 37.68 4.10
CA GLU A 333 -5.19 38.97 4.65
C GLU A 333 -6.32 39.62 5.47
N ASP A 334 -6.01 40.09 6.69
CA ASP A 334 -6.94 40.71 7.65
C ASP A 334 -8.07 39.81 8.20
N TYR A 335 -8.00 38.48 8.02
CA TYR A 335 -8.95 37.53 8.62
C TYR A 335 -8.21 36.46 9.44
N TYR A 336 -8.87 35.91 10.46
CA TYR A 336 -8.47 34.64 11.07
C TYR A 336 -9.36 33.50 10.57
N PHE A 337 -8.76 32.32 10.47
CA PHE A 337 -9.44 31.09 10.06
C PHE A 337 -10.19 30.46 11.25
N ASP A 338 -11.52 30.40 11.17
CA ASP A 338 -12.37 29.83 12.25
C ASP A 338 -12.54 28.30 12.12
N GLY A 339 -12.41 27.80 10.89
CA GLY A 339 -12.50 26.37 10.59
C GLY A 339 -13.12 26.06 9.23
N TRP A 340 -13.22 24.76 8.96
CA TRP A 340 -13.85 24.19 7.79
C TRP A 340 -15.31 23.83 8.03
N TYR A 341 -16.17 24.08 7.05
CA TYR A 341 -17.61 23.83 7.13
C TYR A 341 -18.15 23.09 5.90
N LEU A 342 -19.16 22.25 6.08
CA LEU A 342 -19.80 21.45 5.02
C LEU A 342 -20.69 22.26 4.09
N ASP A 343 -21.03 23.49 4.48
CA ASP A 343 -21.93 24.37 3.74
C ASP A 343 -21.44 25.82 3.78
N GLN A 344 -21.74 26.58 2.73
CA GLN A 344 -21.33 27.97 2.60
C GLN A 344 -22.03 28.93 3.59
N ASN A 345 -23.10 28.48 4.27
CA ASN A 345 -23.73 29.24 5.35
C ASN A 345 -23.05 28.98 6.71
N PHE A 346 -22.01 28.14 6.73
CA PHE A 346 -21.21 27.79 7.89
C PHE A 346 -22.02 27.23 9.05
N THR A 347 -23.04 26.43 8.75
CA THR A 347 -23.93 25.84 9.77
C THR A 347 -23.38 24.55 10.37
N ASN A 348 -22.65 23.75 9.58
CA ASN A 348 -22.11 22.47 10.02
C ASN A 348 -20.59 22.45 9.91
N LYS A 349 -19.89 22.43 11.06
CA LYS A 349 -18.43 22.35 11.10
C LYS A 349 -17.96 20.95 10.67
N PHE A 350 -16.94 20.89 9.82
CA PHE A 350 -16.33 19.64 9.38
C PHE A 350 -15.35 19.12 10.45
N ASP A 351 -15.32 17.81 10.66
CA ASP A 351 -14.51 17.16 11.68
C ASP A 351 -13.50 16.21 11.02
N PHE A 352 -12.22 16.62 10.97
CA PHE A 352 -11.12 15.83 10.42
C PHE A 352 -10.77 14.61 11.28
N SER A 353 -11.32 14.48 12.50
CA SER A 353 -11.14 13.28 13.33
C SER A 353 -12.04 12.11 12.91
N LEU A 354 -12.95 12.33 11.95
CA LEU A 354 -13.76 11.28 11.35
C LEU A 354 -13.12 10.78 10.04
N PRO A 355 -13.14 9.46 9.79
CA PRO A 355 -12.58 8.90 8.56
C PRO A 355 -13.42 9.30 7.33
N ALA A 356 -12.76 9.33 6.18
CA ALA A 356 -13.34 9.56 4.87
C ALA A 356 -14.46 8.55 4.58
N ALA A 357 -15.69 9.06 4.52
CA ALA A 357 -16.89 8.27 4.26
C ALA A 357 -17.54 8.60 2.92
N VAL A 358 -17.49 9.87 2.49
CA VAL A 358 -18.09 10.36 1.25
C VAL A 358 -17.21 11.44 0.62
N SER A 359 -17.26 11.56 -0.71
CA SER A 359 -16.68 12.70 -1.40
C SER A 359 -17.50 13.96 -1.10
N THR A 360 -16.85 15.07 -0.77
CA THR A 360 -17.55 16.31 -0.41
C THR A 360 -16.69 17.54 -0.69
N THR A 361 -17.31 18.70 -0.61
CA THR A 361 -16.62 20.00 -0.60
C THR A 361 -16.81 20.65 0.76
N ILE A 362 -15.74 21.25 1.30
CA ILE A 362 -15.76 22.03 2.54
C ILE A 362 -15.29 23.46 2.26
N TYR A 363 -15.80 24.39 3.05
CA TYR A 363 -15.66 25.83 2.84
C TYR A 363 -15.01 26.47 4.06
N ALA A 364 -13.98 27.29 3.82
CA ALA A 364 -13.29 28.03 4.86
C ALA A 364 -14.19 29.14 5.43
N LYS A 365 -14.35 29.18 6.76
CA LYS A 365 -14.97 30.31 7.44
C LYS A 365 -13.92 31.28 7.94
N TRP A 366 -14.10 32.54 7.58
CA TRP A 366 -13.24 33.64 7.95
C TRP A 366 -13.94 34.57 8.91
N VAL A 367 -13.19 35.06 9.90
CA VAL A 367 -13.65 36.10 10.81
C VAL A 367 -12.67 37.25 10.74
N GLU A 368 -13.20 38.47 10.56
CA GLU A 368 -12.39 39.69 10.44
C GLU A 368 -11.48 39.83 11.67
N ASN A 369 -10.18 39.97 11.43
CA ASN A 369 -9.19 40.12 12.48
C ASN A 369 -9.09 41.60 12.87
N TYR A 370 -9.47 41.95 14.09
CA TYR A 370 -9.28 43.28 14.66
C TYR A 370 -8.17 43.22 15.69
N THR A 371 -6.94 43.60 15.32
CA THR A 371 -5.85 43.76 16.28
C THR A 371 -5.83 45.20 16.80
N VAL A 372 -6.16 45.40 18.09
CA VAL A 372 -6.05 46.70 18.76
C VAL A 372 -4.82 46.70 19.66
N ILE A 373 -3.80 47.49 19.30
CA ILE A 373 -2.66 47.79 20.17
C ILE A 373 -2.89 49.18 20.74
N ILE A 374 -2.88 49.30 22.06
CA ILE A 374 -3.06 50.58 22.76
C ILE A 374 -1.74 51.02 23.39
N PRO A 375 -0.99 51.95 22.76
CA PRO A 375 0.18 52.54 23.40
C PRO A 375 -0.26 53.44 24.56
N ALA A 376 0.47 53.37 25.67
CA ALA A 376 0.20 54.07 26.93
C ALA A 376 1.42 54.89 27.36
N SER A 377 1.21 56.12 27.87
CA SER A 377 2.30 56.94 28.39
C SER A 377 1.92 57.68 29.68
N ILE A 378 2.88 57.80 30.61
CA ILE A 378 2.74 58.56 31.86
C ILE A 378 3.92 59.52 32.01
N SER A 379 3.65 60.74 32.48
CA SER A 379 4.67 61.69 32.92
C SER A 379 4.50 61.99 34.40
N LEU A 380 5.49 61.68 35.24
CA LEU A 380 5.36 61.75 36.71
C LEU A 380 5.45 63.17 37.31
N ASN A 381 5.59 64.19 36.46
CA ASN A 381 5.79 65.58 36.88
C ASN A 381 4.61 66.51 36.50
N GLU A 382 3.60 66.00 35.78
CA GLU A 382 2.35 66.68 35.41
C GLU A 382 1.17 65.68 35.51
N ALA A 383 -0.07 66.12 35.28
CA ALA A 383 -1.29 65.33 35.49
C ALA A 383 -1.19 63.88 34.99
N THR A 384 -1.64 62.93 35.81
CA THR A 384 -1.61 61.49 35.57
C THR A 384 -2.77 61.04 34.67
N GLU A 385 -2.75 61.49 33.41
CA GLU A 385 -3.76 61.08 32.42
C GLU A 385 -3.16 60.06 31.45
N LEU A 386 -3.79 58.88 31.32
CA LEU A 386 -3.48 57.91 30.28
C LEU A 386 -4.23 58.28 29.00
N LYS A 387 -3.50 58.62 27.93
CA LYS A 387 -4.05 58.69 26.57
C LYS A 387 -4.04 57.28 25.95
N VAL A 388 -5.18 56.86 25.43
CA VAL A 388 -5.42 55.54 24.81
C VAL A 388 -5.57 55.75 23.30
N GLU A 389 -4.55 55.40 22.51
CA GLU A 389 -4.63 55.42 21.03
C GLU A 389 -4.89 53.99 20.50
N GLY A 390 -5.48 53.83 19.32
CA GLY A 390 -5.75 52.50 18.76
C GLY A 390 -5.62 52.47 17.24
N ILE A 391 -5.23 51.33 16.68
CA ILE A 391 -5.13 51.14 15.23
C ILE A 391 -6.28 50.25 14.78
N ASN A 392 -7.19 50.77 13.96
CA ASN A 392 -8.25 49.99 13.32
C ASN A 392 -7.87 49.68 11.86
N ARG A 393 -7.40 48.46 11.60
CA ARG A 393 -7.10 47.97 10.24
C ARG A 393 -8.30 47.37 9.52
N GLY A 394 -9.47 47.34 10.15
CA GLY A 394 -10.69 46.80 9.56
C GLY A 394 -11.44 47.79 8.68
N SER A 395 -12.42 47.28 7.92
CA SER A 395 -13.23 48.06 6.96
C SER A 395 -14.44 48.78 7.59
N LYS A 396 -14.70 48.55 8.89
CA LYS A 396 -15.82 49.12 9.65
C LYS A 396 -15.33 49.99 10.79
N ALA A 397 -16.19 50.91 11.24
CA ALA A 397 -15.91 51.69 12.45
C ALA A 397 -15.83 50.75 13.67
N LEU A 398 -14.69 50.75 14.35
CA LEU A 398 -14.48 49.96 15.56
C LEU A 398 -14.82 50.84 16.77
N SER A 399 -15.79 50.43 17.56
CA SER A 399 -16.14 51.10 18.82
C SER A 399 -15.68 50.24 19.98
N VAL A 400 -14.59 50.64 20.65
CA VAL A 400 -14.10 49.97 21.85
C VAL A 400 -14.71 50.68 23.06
N GLY A 401 -15.69 50.04 23.69
CA GLY A 401 -16.24 50.49 24.95
C GLY A 401 -15.36 50.02 26.10
N LEU A 402 -14.68 50.93 26.78
CA LEU A 402 -13.97 50.62 28.03
C LEU A 402 -15.02 50.52 29.14
N ASN A 403 -15.57 49.33 29.36
CA ASN A 403 -16.62 49.08 30.34
C ASN A 403 -16.03 48.46 31.62
N ARG A 404 -16.10 49.21 32.73
CA ARG A 404 -15.65 48.79 34.06
C ARG A 404 -16.17 47.43 34.52
N LEU A 405 -17.33 46.99 34.05
CA LEU A 405 -17.99 45.73 34.47
C LEU A 405 -17.74 44.54 33.51
N ALA A 406 -17.29 44.79 32.28
CA ALA A 406 -17.13 43.75 31.24
C ALA A 406 -15.68 43.56 30.79
N THR A 407 -14.82 44.57 30.96
CA THR A 407 -13.40 44.49 30.64
C THR A 407 -12.65 43.89 31.84
N SER A 408 -12.34 42.59 31.78
CA SER A 408 -11.43 41.95 32.73
C SER A 408 -10.00 42.35 32.40
N VAL A 409 -9.42 43.26 33.17
CA VAL A 409 -7.97 43.39 33.25
C VAL A 409 -7.47 42.19 34.08
N SER A 410 -6.45 41.46 33.63
CA SER A 410 -5.98 40.24 34.31
C SER A 410 -5.61 40.56 35.77
N GLU A 411 -5.76 39.60 36.70
CA GLU A 411 -5.62 39.80 38.16
C GLU A 411 -4.34 40.53 38.63
N SER A 412 -3.33 40.66 37.78
CA SER A 412 -2.14 41.46 38.05
C SER A 412 -2.30 42.98 37.87
N ASN A 413 -3.29 43.51 37.12
CA ASN A 413 -3.62 44.95 36.91
C ASN A 413 -2.46 45.97 36.75
N GLU A 414 -1.25 45.50 36.46
CA GLU A 414 -0.03 46.30 36.43
C GLU A 414 0.42 46.53 34.99
N LEU A 415 0.45 47.80 34.58
CA LEU A 415 1.03 48.23 33.32
C LEU A 415 2.54 48.41 33.50
N THR A 416 3.34 47.63 32.78
CA THR A 416 4.80 47.83 32.74
C THR A 416 5.13 48.98 31.79
N LEU A 417 5.76 50.03 32.33
CA LEU A 417 6.19 51.20 31.58
C LEU A 417 7.71 51.33 31.67
N ALA A 418 8.35 51.60 30.54
CA ALA A 418 9.78 51.88 30.46
C ALA A 418 10.03 53.39 30.42
N ASN A 419 11.06 53.87 31.11
CA ASN A 419 11.48 55.27 31.05
C ASN A 419 11.97 55.59 29.62
N THR A 420 11.51 56.71 29.06
CA THR A 420 11.84 57.09 27.68
C THR A 420 13.29 57.52 27.49
N ALA A 421 13.99 57.92 28.56
CA ALA A 421 15.39 58.31 28.54
C ALA A 421 16.33 57.13 28.89
N ASP A 422 15.83 56.10 29.56
CA ASP A 422 16.56 54.86 29.87
C ASP A 422 15.59 53.66 29.90
N THR A 423 15.54 52.90 28.81
CA THR A 423 14.60 51.77 28.66
C THR A 423 14.88 50.59 29.59
N THR A 424 16.02 50.60 30.31
CA THR A 424 16.33 49.60 31.35
C THR A 424 15.63 49.89 32.68
N VAL A 425 15.15 51.12 32.87
CA VAL A 425 14.34 51.52 34.03
C VAL A 425 12.87 51.28 33.70
N GLN A 426 12.31 50.24 34.29
CA GLN A 426 10.90 49.87 34.15
C GLN A 426 10.15 50.06 35.47
N CYS A 427 8.87 50.37 35.40
CA CYS A 427 7.97 50.44 36.54
C CYS A 427 6.65 49.73 36.22
N SER A 428 6.05 49.14 37.25
CA SER A 428 4.67 48.64 37.19
C SER A 428 3.74 49.71 37.77
N ALA A 429 2.72 50.09 37.02
CA ALA A 429 1.72 51.07 37.44
C ALA A 429 0.34 50.41 37.56
N PRO A 430 -0.33 50.46 38.73
CA PRO A 430 -1.69 49.97 38.86
C PRO A 430 -2.65 50.87 38.07
N LEU A 431 -3.53 50.25 37.29
CA LEU A 431 -4.58 50.98 36.57
C LEU A 431 -5.74 51.30 37.53
N SER A 432 -6.21 52.56 37.52
CA SER A 432 -7.36 53.01 38.31
C SER A 432 -8.31 53.89 37.47
N TRP A 433 -9.48 54.24 38.00
CA TRP A 433 -10.46 55.07 37.30
C TRP A 433 -10.68 56.33 38.14
N ASP A 434 -10.32 57.53 37.64
CA ASP A 434 -10.38 58.77 38.46
C ASP A 434 -11.79 59.36 38.61
N GLY A 435 -12.77 58.88 37.84
CA GLY A 435 -14.16 59.32 37.94
C GLY A 435 -14.39 60.78 37.53
N SER A 436 -13.49 61.37 36.74
CA SER A 436 -13.60 62.77 36.29
C SER A 436 -14.54 62.97 35.09
N GLU A 437 -14.88 61.92 34.36
CA GLU A 437 -15.95 61.93 33.34
C GLU A 437 -17.33 61.67 33.94
N ASN A 438 -18.29 62.55 33.63
CA ASN A 438 -19.67 62.52 34.16
C ASN A 438 -20.51 61.30 33.70
N ASN A 439 -19.94 60.33 33.00
CA ASN A 439 -20.61 59.06 32.71
C ASN A 439 -19.60 57.88 32.56
N PRO A 440 -19.23 57.19 33.66
CA PRO A 440 -18.28 56.08 33.66
C PRO A 440 -18.78 54.80 32.95
N GLU A 441 -19.94 54.84 32.30
CA GLU A 441 -20.51 53.71 31.55
C GLU A 441 -20.16 53.72 30.05
N LYS A 442 -19.57 54.80 29.49
CA LYS A 442 -19.41 54.96 28.02
C LYS A 442 -18.19 55.78 27.56
N ALA A 443 -16.98 55.48 28.04
CA ALA A 443 -15.79 55.87 27.28
C ALA A 443 -15.72 54.98 26.02
N ILE A 444 -16.16 55.53 24.88
CA ILE A 444 -16.19 54.82 23.60
C ILE A 444 -15.09 55.38 22.72
N LEU A 445 -14.00 54.63 22.57
CA LEU A 445 -13.02 54.92 21.53
C LEU A 445 -13.62 54.47 20.18
N THR A 446 -14.00 55.42 19.33
CA THR A 446 -14.51 55.14 18.00
C THR A 446 -13.42 55.38 16.96
N LEU A 447 -12.93 54.32 16.36
CA LEU A 447 -11.90 54.36 15.32
C LEU A 447 -12.58 54.21 13.96
N ALA A 448 -12.51 55.26 13.14
CA ALA A 448 -12.92 55.20 11.74
C ALA A 448 -12.10 54.14 10.97
N PRO A 449 -12.69 53.47 9.97
CA PRO A 449 -11.94 52.55 9.12
C PRO A 449 -10.92 53.31 8.27
N GLY A 450 -9.69 52.80 8.14
CA GLY A 450 -8.70 53.40 7.26
C GLY A 450 -7.27 52.89 7.46
N SER A 451 -6.43 53.10 6.44
CA SER A 451 -5.00 52.78 6.43
C SER A 451 -4.13 53.76 7.25
N GLU A 452 -4.75 54.76 7.89
CA GLU A 452 -4.07 55.77 8.71
C GLU A 452 -4.41 55.55 10.19
N ILE A 453 -3.45 55.89 11.06
CA ILE A 453 -3.63 55.91 12.51
C ILE A 453 -4.84 56.79 12.81
N THR A 454 -5.89 56.20 13.40
CA THR A 454 -7.03 56.97 13.87
C THR A 454 -6.86 57.19 15.37
N GLU A 455 -6.75 58.44 15.80
CA GLU A 455 -6.62 58.79 17.21
C GLU A 455 -8.01 59.10 17.80
N GLY A 456 -8.26 58.62 19.01
CA GLY A 456 -9.37 59.09 19.83
C GLY A 456 -8.92 59.15 21.28
N ASP A 457 -9.47 60.08 22.04
CA ASP A 457 -9.06 60.30 23.42
C ASP A 457 -10.06 59.64 24.37
N ALA A 458 -9.55 58.79 25.27
CA ALA A 458 -10.25 58.31 26.45
C ALA A 458 -9.29 58.42 27.62
N VAL A 459 -9.74 59.00 28.73
CA VAL A 459 -8.91 59.21 29.92
C VAL A 459 -9.11 58.03 30.87
N MET A 460 -8.02 57.32 31.18
CA MET A 460 -7.96 56.42 32.33
C MET A 460 -6.93 56.94 33.32
N ALA A 461 -7.21 56.79 34.61
CA ALA A 461 -6.27 57.18 35.64
C ALA A 461 -5.26 56.06 35.87
N ILE A 462 -4.04 56.44 36.25
CA ILE A 462 -3.05 55.47 36.67
C ILE A 462 -2.55 55.91 38.02
N GLU A 463 -2.54 54.98 38.98
CA GLU A 463 -1.89 55.25 40.25
C GLU A 463 -0.39 55.37 40.03
N ALA A 464 0.19 56.46 40.54
CA ALA A 464 1.62 56.70 40.40
C ALA A 464 2.40 55.51 41.01
N PRO A 465 3.34 54.89 40.27
CA PRO A 465 4.15 53.83 40.83
C PRO A 465 4.96 54.36 42.02
N GLU A 466 5.02 53.59 43.10
CA GLU A 466 5.81 53.98 44.26
C GLU A 466 7.31 53.84 43.98
N ASN A 467 8.11 54.83 44.43
CA ASN A 467 9.58 54.79 44.46
C ASN A 467 10.32 54.73 43.09
N ILE A 468 9.81 55.44 42.07
CA ILE A 468 10.45 55.48 40.74
C ILE A 468 11.06 56.85 40.39
N GLN A 469 11.99 56.88 39.43
CA GLN A 469 12.70 58.10 39.04
C GLN A 469 11.78 59.06 38.26
N ALA A 470 11.94 60.38 38.48
CA ALA A 470 11.22 61.39 37.71
C ALA A 470 11.55 61.28 36.21
N GLY A 471 10.53 61.26 35.35
CA GLY A 471 10.71 61.09 33.91
C GLY A 471 9.40 60.78 33.18
N LYS A 472 9.48 60.67 31.85
CA LYS A 472 8.39 60.17 31.00
C LYS A 472 8.56 58.67 30.81
N TYR A 473 7.45 57.94 30.90
CA TYR A 473 7.41 56.49 30.79
C TYR A 473 6.40 56.08 29.73
N THR A 474 6.68 55.02 28.98
CA THR A 474 5.82 54.48 27.91
C THR A 474 5.72 52.96 28.00
N GLY A 475 4.56 52.41 27.68
CA GLY A 475 4.32 50.96 27.62
C GLY A 475 3.16 50.64 26.68
N ASN A 476 2.84 49.36 26.54
CA ASN A 476 1.71 48.90 25.72
C ASN A 476 0.70 48.19 26.61
N LEU A 477 -0.57 48.54 26.47
CA LEU A 477 -1.67 47.83 27.12
C LEU A 477 -2.33 46.91 26.08
N VAL A 478 -2.39 45.61 26.39
CA VAL A 478 -2.97 44.59 25.51
C VAL A 478 -4.27 44.11 26.12
N PHE A 479 -5.38 44.27 25.39
CA PHE A 479 -6.69 43.77 25.79
C PHE A 479 -7.12 42.62 24.88
N SER A 480 -7.83 41.64 25.44
CA SER A 480 -8.60 40.67 24.66
C SER A 480 -10.01 41.23 24.44
N ILE A 481 -10.43 41.37 23.19
CA ILE A 481 -11.77 41.84 22.82
C ILE A 481 -12.68 40.62 22.70
N ASN A 482 -13.71 40.53 23.55
CA ASN A 482 -14.81 39.60 23.36
C ASN A 482 -15.94 40.31 22.61
N TYR A 483 -16.46 39.69 21.55
CA TYR A 483 -17.65 40.17 20.83
C TYR A 483 -18.92 39.58 21.45
N GLU A 484 -19.96 40.42 21.60
CA GLU A 484 -21.36 39.99 21.59
C GLU A 484 -21.93 40.10 20.17
#